data_AF-A0A7R6PCW7-F1
#
_entry.id   AF-A0A7R6PCW7-F1
#
_cell.length_a   1.000
_cell.length_b   1.000
_cell.length_c   1.000
_cell.angle_alpha   90.00
_cell.angle_beta   90.00
_cell.angle_gamma   90.00
#
_symmetry.space_group_name_H-M   'P 1'
#
loop_
_entity.id
_entity.type
_entity.pdbx_description
1 polymer ?
#
loop_
_entity_poly.entity_id
_entity_poly.type
_entity_poly.pdbx_seq_one_letter_code
_entity_poly.pdbx_strand_id
1 'polypeptide(L)'
;MRQKFIFVLFSLFLISFDVSALDYYRVTDEPINVRSGPGTKFSVLLKAKKGEQVLFIKKQGDWANIFLLHSDGRQVEGWMHADYLQRESDNRQENTTVKADSIGAHLKCLPNAQKSGVSSCMLDIDFTVTGPLSETAAEVRCESEVLLHLKGGEVKPLQEAGRIRTPIKKGVGAARMQLMVFPLTKVMVEKVTVVDYRCIAQDS
;
A
#
# COMPACT_ATOMS: atom_id res chain seq x y z
N MET A 1 -43.65 16.60 -42.35
CA MET A 1 -43.45 15.14 -42.33
C MET A 1 -41.94 14.87 -42.38
N ARG A 2 -41.42 14.11 -41.40
CA ARG A 2 -40.12 13.41 -41.36
C ARG A 2 -38.82 14.21 -41.09
N GLN A 3 -38.59 14.41 -39.80
CA GLN A 3 -37.28 14.41 -39.12
C GLN A 3 -36.43 13.20 -39.56
N LYS A 4 -35.17 13.42 -39.93
CA LYS A 4 -34.16 12.35 -40.00
C LYS A 4 -33.30 12.41 -38.74
N PHE A 5 -33.66 11.62 -37.74
CA PHE A 5 -32.82 11.31 -36.60
C PHE A 5 -31.66 10.43 -37.06
N ILE A 6 -30.43 10.95 -36.99
CA ILE A 6 -29.21 10.14 -37.09
C ILE A 6 -28.91 9.66 -35.67
N PHE A 7 -29.23 8.39 -35.41
CA PHE A 7 -28.79 7.68 -34.21
C PHE A 7 -27.29 7.37 -34.36
N VAL A 8 -26.43 8.25 -33.82
CA VAL A 8 -25.05 7.85 -33.53
C VAL A 8 -25.10 7.01 -32.27
N LEU A 9 -25.08 5.68 -32.45
CA LEU A 9 -24.75 4.72 -31.40
C LEU A 9 -23.28 4.97 -30.99
N PHE A 10 -23.07 5.95 -30.12
CA PHE A 10 -21.82 6.11 -29.40
C PHE A 10 -21.77 4.99 -28.38
N SER A 11 -21.23 3.86 -28.81
CA SER A 11 -20.87 2.72 -27.97
C SER A 11 -20.13 3.26 -26.74
N LEU A 12 -20.81 3.18 -25.59
CA LEU A 12 -20.19 3.23 -24.27
C LEU A 12 -19.29 2.01 -24.16
N PHE A 13 -18.10 2.09 -24.76
CA PHE A 13 -16.99 1.23 -24.41
C PHE A 13 -16.64 1.63 -22.98
N LEU A 14 -17.18 0.89 -22.01
CA LEU A 14 -16.72 0.92 -20.63
C LEU A 14 -15.26 0.46 -20.68
N ILE A 15 -14.34 1.42 -20.79
CA ILE A 15 -12.92 1.16 -20.63
C ILE A 15 -12.77 0.74 -19.17
N SER A 16 -12.75 -0.56 -18.94
CA SER A 16 -12.31 -1.16 -17.69
C SER A 16 -10.84 -0.80 -17.54
N PHE A 17 -10.56 0.33 -16.88
CA PHE A 17 -9.21 0.63 -16.45
C PHE A 17 -8.87 -0.34 -15.32
N ASP A 18 -8.11 -1.39 -15.63
CA ASP A 18 -7.47 -2.22 -14.64
C ASP A 18 -6.50 -1.34 -13.84
N VAL A 19 -6.94 -0.89 -12.67
CA VAL A 19 -6.06 -0.22 -11.71
C VAL A 19 -5.10 -1.29 -11.19
N SER A 20 -3.91 -1.33 -11.78
CA SER A 20 -2.82 -2.16 -11.29
C SER A 20 -2.40 -1.66 -9.91
N ALA A 21 -2.25 -2.58 -8.96
CA ALA A 21 -1.76 -2.26 -7.64
C ALA A 21 -0.37 -1.60 -7.72
N LEU A 22 -0.15 -0.61 -6.85
CA LEU A 22 1.12 0.08 -6.75
C LEU A 22 2.12 -0.80 -5.98
N ASP A 23 3.26 -1.09 -6.61
CA ASP A 23 4.32 -1.90 -6.01
C ASP A 23 5.23 -1.03 -5.13
N TYR A 24 5.17 -1.17 -3.80
CA TYR A 24 6.05 -0.46 -2.88
C TYR A 24 7.33 -1.24 -2.57
N TYR A 25 8.44 -0.51 -2.56
CA TYR A 25 9.77 -1.02 -2.24
C TYR A 25 10.40 -0.15 -1.16
N ARG A 26 11.37 -0.72 -0.47
CA ARG A 26 12.21 -0.04 0.50
C ARG A 26 13.66 0.01 0.02
N VAL A 27 14.29 1.15 0.22
CA VAL A 27 15.72 1.30 -0.07
C VAL A 27 16.54 0.52 0.95
N THR A 28 17.43 -0.36 0.50
CA THR A 28 18.16 -1.30 1.37
C THR A 28 19.51 -0.81 1.87
N ASP A 29 20.08 0.20 1.21
CA ASP A 29 21.44 0.69 1.47
C ASP A 29 21.53 2.23 1.44
N GLU A 30 22.62 2.80 1.95
CA GLU A 30 22.76 4.24 2.17
C GLU A 30 24.16 4.79 1.82
N PRO A 31 24.26 5.97 1.17
CA PRO A 31 23.24 6.71 0.44
C PRO A 31 23.23 6.35 -1.07
N ILE A 32 22.04 6.10 -1.64
CA ILE A 32 21.91 5.70 -3.06
C ILE A 32 21.44 6.88 -3.91
N ASN A 33 22.07 7.09 -5.06
CA ASN A 33 21.72 8.18 -5.97
C ASN A 33 20.41 7.88 -6.73
N VAL A 34 19.46 8.81 -6.66
CA VAL A 34 18.31 8.86 -7.56
C VAL A 34 18.66 9.81 -8.70
N ARG A 35 18.56 9.34 -9.95
CA ARG A 35 19.04 10.00 -11.15
C ARG A 35 17.90 10.36 -12.10
N SER A 36 18.16 11.28 -13.02
CA SER A 36 17.22 11.70 -14.06
C SER A 36 16.95 10.65 -15.15
N GLY A 37 17.78 9.61 -15.24
CA GLY A 37 17.62 8.53 -16.21
C GLY A 37 18.37 7.24 -15.81
N PRO A 38 18.14 6.14 -16.54
CA PRO A 38 18.69 4.82 -16.24
C PRO A 38 20.17 4.74 -16.65
N GLY A 39 21.08 5.05 -15.73
CA GLY A 39 22.52 4.95 -15.96
C GLY A 39 23.35 5.91 -15.11
N THR A 40 24.64 5.61 -14.99
CA THR A 40 25.58 6.42 -14.20
C THR A 40 25.94 7.76 -14.85
N LYS A 41 25.67 7.93 -16.15
CA LYS A 41 25.90 9.17 -16.92
C LYS A 41 24.79 10.22 -16.73
N PHE A 42 23.64 9.84 -16.19
CA PHE A 42 22.55 10.77 -15.91
C PHE A 42 22.79 11.56 -14.62
N SER A 43 22.29 12.80 -14.58
CA SER A 43 22.44 13.69 -13.42
C SER A 43 21.76 13.12 -12.17
N VAL A 44 22.35 13.38 -11.00
CA VAL A 44 21.77 13.00 -9.70
C VAL A 44 20.76 14.07 -9.28
N LEU A 45 19.53 13.65 -8.98
CA LEU A 45 18.43 14.52 -8.51
C LEU A 45 18.47 14.66 -6.98
N LEU A 46 18.66 13.54 -6.28
CA LEU A 46 18.83 13.46 -4.83
C LEU A 46 19.51 12.16 -4.43
N LYS A 47 19.69 11.96 -3.12
CA LYS A 47 20.11 10.68 -2.54
C LYS A 47 18.99 10.12 -1.68
N ALA A 48 18.55 8.90 -2.00
CA ALA A 48 17.59 8.18 -1.18
C ALA A 48 18.31 7.56 0.03
N LYS A 49 17.63 7.59 1.16
CA LYS A 49 18.10 7.03 2.43
C LYS A 49 17.62 5.60 2.59
N LYS A 50 18.40 4.78 3.29
CA LYS A 50 18.05 3.42 3.67
C LYS A 50 16.77 3.47 4.49
N GLY A 51 15.85 2.59 4.16
CA GLY A 51 14.55 2.54 4.79
C GLY A 51 13.53 3.49 4.17
N GLU A 52 13.89 4.42 3.28
CA GLU A 52 12.87 5.20 2.55
C GLU A 52 12.02 4.27 1.68
N GLN A 53 10.71 4.52 1.72
CA GLN A 53 9.75 3.81 0.89
C GLN A 53 9.64 4.53 -0.44
N VAL A 54 9.66 3.76 -1.52
CA VAL A 54 9.49 4.25 -2.87
C VAL A 54 8.39 3.47 -3.56
N LEU A 55 7.68 4.15 -4.45
CA LEU A 55 6.80 3.51 -5.38
C LEU A 55 7.61 3.05 -6.60
N PHE A 56 7.58 1.77 -6.93
CA PHE A 56 8.16 1.26 -8.16
C PHE A 56 7.23 1.50 -9.34
N ILE A 57 7.76 2.10 -10.41
CA ILE A 57 7.00 2.41 -11.63
C ILE A 57 7.32 1.38 -12.71
N LYS A 58 8.61 1.17 -12.99
CA LYS A 58 9.09 0.24 -14.04
C LYS A 58 10.57 -0.06 -13.90
N LYS A 59 11.05 -1.08 -14.61
CA LYS A 59 12.48 -1.44 -14.72
C LYS A 59 12.98 -1.34 -16.15
N GLN A 60 14.22 -0.87 -16.31
CA GLN A 60 14.96 -0.85 -17.57
C GLN A 60 16.40 -1.30 -17.30
N GLY A 61 16.75 -2.52 -17.73
CA GLY A 61 18.02 -3.14 -17.34
C GLY A 61 18.14 -3.23 -15.83
N ASP A 62 19.27 -2.80 -15.27
CA ASP A 62 19.50 -2.83 -13.81
C ASP A 62 18.94 -1.60 -13.08
N TRP A 63 18.18 -0.74 -13.77
CA TRP A 63 17.64 0.50 -13.22
C TRP A 63 16.14 0.42 -13.01
N ALA A 64 15.69 0.85 -11.84
CA ALA A 64 14.28 1.01 -11.50
C ALA A 64 13.90 2.48 -11.52
N ASN A 65 12.82 2.79 -12.23
CA ASN A 65 12.15 4.07 -12.15
C ASN A 65 11.21 4.04 -10.96
N ILE A 66 11.33 5.04 -10.11
CA ILE A 66 10.64 5.12 -8.83
C ILE A 66 10.04 6.51 -8.64
N PHE A 67 9.05 6.58 -7.78
CA PHE A 67 8.57 7.82 -7.18
C PHE A 67 8.87 7.80 -5.68
N LEU A 68 9.51 8.86 -5.19
CA LEU A 68 9.93 9.02 -3.81
C LEU A 68 9.38 10.33 -3.25
N LEU A 69 8.76 10.25 -2.06
CA LEU A 69 8.59 11.39 -1.17
C LEU A 69 9.79 11.42 -0.21
N HIS A 70 10.74 12.32 -0.46
CA HIS A 70 11.96 12.39 0.32
C HIS A 70 11.70 12.95 1.73
N SER A 71 12.53 12.58 2.70
CA SER A 71 12.46 13.07 4.08
C SER A 71 12.45 14.60 4.26
N ASP A 72 12.89 15.38 3.26
CA ASP A 72 12.84 16.85 3.26
C ASP A 72 11.55 17.44 2.64
N GLY A 73 10.59 16.60 2.27
CA GLY A 73 9.29 16.97 1.70
C GLY A 73 9.25 17.07 0.17
N ARG A 74 10.37 16.87 -0.54
CA ARG A 74 10.39 16.88 -2.00
C ARG A 74 9.80 15.58 -2.57
N GLN A 75 8.97 15.73 -3.60
CA GLN A 75 8.50 14.61 -4.43
C GLN A 75 9.40 14.50 -5.67
N VAL A 76 9.94 13.32 -5.91
CA VAL A 76 10.84 13.08 -7.04
C VAL A 76 10.48 11.77 -7.74
N GLU A 77 10.21 11.86 -9.04
CA GLU A 77 10.28 10.73 -9.94
C GLU A 77 11.71 10.64 -10.51
N GLY A 78 12.34 9.46 -10.42
CA GLY A 78 13.72 9.28 -10.87
C GLY A 78 14.10 7.82 -11.01
N TRP A 79 15.39 7.57 -11.18
CA TRP A 79 15.95 6.24 -11.43
C TRP A 79 17.02 5.88 -10.41
N MET A 80 16.96 4.67 -9.87
CA MET A 80 18.00 4.12 -9.00
C MET A 80 18.31 2.67 -9.40
N HIS A 81 19.45 2.14 -8.97
CA HIS A 81 19.80 0.75 -9.27
C HIS A 81 18.87 -0.21 -8.51
N ALA A 82 18.34 -1.20 -9.21
CA ALA A 82 17.28 -2.08 -8.71
C ALA A 82 17.73 -2.96 -7.54
N ASP A 83 19.02 -3.31 -7.45
CA ASP A 83 19.57 -4.11 -6.34
C ASP A 83 19.45 -3.42 -4.96
N TYR A 84 19.26 -2.10 -4.95
CA TYR A 84 19.03 -1.35 -3.71
C TYR A 84 17.55 -1.20 -3.37
N LEU A 85 16.67 -1.86 -4.12
CA LEU A 85 15.25 -1.91 -3.85
C LEU A 85 14.89 -3.30 -3.40
N GLN A 86 14.18 -3.36 -2.28
CA GLN A 86 13.56 -4.58 -1.83
C GLN A 86 12.07 -4.39 -1.72
N ARG A 87 11.33 -5.28 -2.36
CA ARG A 87 9.87 -5.28 -2.31
C ARG A 87 9.46 -5.45 -0.85
N GLU A 88 8.54 -4.62 -0.38
CA GLU A 88 8.18 -4.66 1.06
C GLU A 88 7.52 -5.98 1.47
N SER A 89 6.95 -6.73 0.52
CA SER A 89 6.46 -8.09 0.75
C SER A 89 7.57 -9.10 1.06
N ASP A 90 8.82 -8.83 0.68
CA ASP A 90 9.87 -9.85 0.64
C ASP A 90 10.77 -9.85 1.89
N ASN A 91 10.74 -8.81 2.75
CA ASN A 91 11.80 -8.58 3.75
C ASN A 91 11.42 -8.66 5.23
N ARG A 92 10.32 -9.32 5.60
CA ARG A 92 10.10 -9.61 7.02
C ARG A 92 9.22 -10.84 7.27
N GLN A 93 9.51 -11.94 6.58
CA GLN A 93 9.37 -13.24 7.23
C GLN A 93 10.57 -13.35 8.18
N GLU A 94 10.36 -13.01 9.46
CA GLU A 94 11.29 -13.44 10.51
C GLU A 94 11.50 -14.96 10.37
N ASN A 95 12.59 -15.47 10.92
CA ASN A 95 12.95 -16.90 10.89
C ASN A 95 12.01 -17.73 11.80
N THR A 96 10.72 -17.42 11.78
CA THR A 96 9.66 -18.01 12.57
C THR A 96 9.05 -19.17 11.79
N THR A 97 8.77 -20.26 12.51
CA THR A 97 8.14 -21.45 11.92
C THR A 97 6.70 -21.20 11.47
N VAL A 98 6.08 -20.14 12.00
CA VAL A 98 4.73 -19.70 11.66
C VAL A 98 4.82 -18.44 10.81
N LYS A 99 4.15 -18.45 9.66
CA LYS A 99 4.13 -17.33 8.70
C LYS A 99 2.71 -16.81 8.55
N ALA A 100 2.58 -15.51 8.38
CA ALA A 100 1.33 -14.87 7.98
C ALA A 100 1.54 -14.19 6.63
N ASP A 101 0.61 -14.41 5.70
CA ASP A 101 0.64 -13.81 4.37
C ASP A 101 -0.64 -13.02 4.15
N SER A 102 -0.50 -11.73 3.82
CA SER A 102 -1.63 -10.87 3.49
C SER A 102 -2.19 -11.22 2.11
N ILE A 103 -3.49 -11.46 2.03
CA ILE A 103 -4.20 -11.83 0.78
C ILE A 103 -4.79 -10.59 0.10
N GLY A 104 -5.36 -9.69 0.89
CA GLY A 104 -6.06 -8.52 0.37
C GLY A 104 -6.51 -7.58 1.46
N ALA A 105 -6.84 -6.34 1.06
CA ALA A 105 -7.43 -5.36 1.94
C ALA A 105 -8.64 -4.68 1.29
N HIS A 106 -9.69 -4.47 2.08
CA HIS A 106 -10.90 -3.79 1.66
C HIS A 106 -11.24 -2.67 2.64
N LEU A 107 -11.26 -1.43 2.15
CA LEU A 107 -11.58 -0.24 2.94
C LEU A 107 -13.03 0.19 2.72
N LYS A 108 -13.83 0.21 3.79
CA LYS A 108 -15.20 0.73 3.77
C LYS A 108 -15.33 1.93 4.67
N CYS A 109 -15.65 3.09 4.10
CA CYS A 109 -15.81 4.34 4.84
C CYS A 109 -17.27 4.74 5.03
N LEU A 110 -17.56 5.35 6.17
CA LEU A 110 -18.85 5.97 6.48
C LEU A 110 -18.75 7.49 6.30
N PRO A 111 -19.79 8.12 5.72
CA PRO A 111 -19.82 9.56 5.58
C PRO A 111 -19.94 10.25 6.96
N ASN A 112 -19.52 11.51 7.03
CA ASN A 112 -19.84 12.39 8.15
C ASN A 112 -21.32 12.81 8.15
N ALA A 113 -21.77 13.46 9.22
CA ALA A 113 -23.17 13.89 9.37
C ALA A 113 -23.65 14.78 8.21
N GLN A 114 -22.75 15.56 7.62
CA GLN A 114 -23.00 16.46 6.49
C GLN A 114 -22.90 15.76 5.13
N LYS A 115 -22.57 14.47 5.07
CA LYS A 115 -22.31 13.67 3.84
C LYS A 115 -21.30 14.29 2.88
N SER A 116 -20.42 15.15 3.37
CA SER A 116 -19.42 15.89 2.58
C SER A 116 -18.00 15.39 2.80
N GLY A 117 -17.81 14.43 3.70
CA GLY A 117 -16.52 13.83 4.00
C GLY A 117 -16.68 12.51 4.75
N VAL A 118 -15.57 11.99 5.26
CA VAL A 118 -15.48 10.70 5.95
C VAL A 118 -15.49 10.91 7.47
N SER A 119 -16.28 10.12 8.20
CA SER A 119 -16.29 10.09 9.67
C SER A 119 -15.46 8.95 10.24
N SER A 120 -15.52 7.77 9.63
CA SER A 120 -14.75 6.60 10.01
C SER A 120 -14.59 5.65 8.82
N CYS A 121 -13.60 4.78 8.89
CA CYS A 121 -13.48 3.65 7.97
C CYS A 121 -13.21 2.36 8.72
N MET A 122 -13.70 1.26 8.17
CA MET A 122 -13.33 -0.09 8.56
C MET A 122 -12.44 -0.66 7.46
N LEU A 123 -11.21 -0.99 7.83
CA LEU A 123 -10.25 -1.65 6.98
C LEU A 123 -10.23 -3.14 7.32
N ASP A 124 -10.76 -3.95 6.41
CA ASP A 124 -10.71 -5.40 6.49
C ASP A 124 -9.44 -5.89 5.80
N ILE A 125 -8.54 -6.57 6.51
CA ILE A 125 -7.33 -7.20 5.96
C ILE A 125 -7.49 -8.72 6.05
N ASP A 126 -7.56 -9.38 4.90
CA ASP A 126 -7.60 -10.83 4.79
C ASP A 126 -6.18 -11.39 4.77
N PHE A 127 -5.92 -12.42 5.57
CA PHE A 127 -4.62 -13.07 5.62
C PHE A 127 -4.75 -14.58 5.88
N THR A 128 -3.73 -15.31 5.42
CA THR A 128 -3.50 -16.71 5.76
C THR A 128 -2.38 -16.85 6.76
N VAL A 129 -2.42 -17.93 7.52
CA VAL A 129 -1.35 -18.35 8.41
C VAL A 129 -0.95 -19.76 8.04
N THR A 130 0.36 -20.01 7.97
CA THR A 130 0.93 -21.35 7.80
C THR A 130 1.90 -21.64 8.94
N GLY A 131 1.94 -22.89 9.39
CA GLY A 131 2.82 -23.29 10.49
C GLY A 131 2.97 -24.81 10.60
N PRO A 132 3.81 -25.31 11.53
CA PRO A 132 3.98 -26.74 11.76
C PRO A 132 2.67 -27.43 12.14
N LEU A 133 2.57 -28.74 11.90
CA LEU A 133 1.38 -29.53 12.26
C LEU A 133 1.12 -29.58 13.78
N SER A 134 2.13 -29.33 14.60
CA SER A 134 2.04 -29.22 16.05
C SER A 134 1.40 -27.91 16.52
N GLU A 135 1.40 -26.88 15.67
CA GLU A 135 0.89 -25.57 16.05
C GLU A 135 -0.63 -25.51 15.91
N THR A 136 -1.28 -24.95 16.92
CA THR A 136 -2.76 -24.94 17.01
C THR A 136 -3.34 -23.54 16.86
N ALA A 137 -2.53 -22.51 17.02
CA ALA A 137 -2.91 -21.12 16.78
C ALA A 137 -1.68 -20.26 16.51
N ALA A 138 -1.87 -19.12 15.85
CA ALA A 138 -0.86 -18.09 15.72
C ALA A 138 -1.35 -16.77 16.29
N GLU A 139 -0.46 -16.02 16.91
CA GLU A 139 -0.67 -14.60 17.14
C GLU A 139 -0.24 -13.84 15.88
N VAL A 140 -1.16 -13.07 15.32
CA VAL A 140 -0.90 -12.29 14.10
C VAL A 140 -1.11 -10.82 14.41
N ARG A 141 -0.10 -10.02 14.09
CA ARG A 141 -0.17 -8.56 14.11
C ARG A 141 -0.32 -8.07 12.68
N CYS A 142 -1.35 -7.29 12.41
CA CYS A 142 -1.46 -6.57 11.15
C CYS A 142 -1.21 -5.08 11.39
N GLU A 143 -0.49 -4.44 10.50
CA GLU A 143 -0.22 -3.01 10.47
C GLU A 143 -0.67 -2.47 9.11
N SER A 144 -1.17 -1.25 9.07
CA SER A 144 -1.51 -0.57 7.83
C SER A 144 -1.12 0.90 7.87
N GLU A 145 -0.86 1.44 6.69
CA GLU A 145 -0.71 2.87 6.46
C GLU A 145 -1.84 3.36 5.56
N VAL A 146 -2.57 4.35 6.04
CA VAL A 146 -3.63 5.02 5.29
C VAL A 146 -3.33 6.51 5.17
N LEU A 147 -3.76 7.12 4.07
CA LEU A 147 -3.69 8.57 3.87
C LEU A 147 -5.06 9.17 4.03
N LEU A 148 -5.11 10.23 4.84
CA LEU A 148 -6.25 11.12 4.98
C LEU A 148 -6.07 12.27 3.98
N HIS A 149 -6.95 12.35 2.99
CA HIS A 149 -7.01 13.47 2.05
C HIS A 149 -7.91 14.53 2.67
N LEU A 150 -7.31 15.62 3.15
CA LEU A 150 -7.98 16.68 3.87
C LEU A 150 -8.46 17.77 2.89
N LYS A 151 -9.57 18.40 3.26
CA LYS A 151 -10.08 19.57 2.54
C LYS A 151 -9.02 20.66 2.46
N GLY A 152 -8.71 21.10 1.25
CA GLY A 152 -7.62 22.03 0.97
C GLY A 152 -6.37 21.38 0.37
N GLY A 153 -6.40 20.07 0.10
CA GLY A 153 -5.33 19.35 -0.62
C GLY A 153 -4.18 18.84 0.26
N GLU A 154 -4.27 19.02 1.58
CA GLU A 154 -3.32 18.45 2.52
C GLU A 154 -3.53 16.93 2.61
N VAL A 155 -2.44 16.16 2.66
CA VAL A 155 -2.48 14.70 2.81
C VAL A 155 -1.75 14.33 4.09
N LYS A 156 -2.45 13.63 5.00
CA LYS A 156 -1.91 13.24 6.31
C LYS A 156 -1.84 11.71 6.44
N PRO A 157 -0.66 11.12 6.69
CA PRO A 157 -0.54 9.70 6.96
C PRO A 157 -1.10 9.35 8.35
N LEU A 158 -1.68 8.16 8.46
CA LEU A 158 -2.17 7.55 9.69
C LEU A 158 -1.83 6.06 9.66
N GLN A 159 -1.24 5.59 10.76
CA GLN A 159 -0.91 4.17 10.93
C GLN A 159 -1.89 3.53 11.89
N GLU A 160 -2.44 2.38 11.49
CA GLU A 160 -3.29 1.56 12.33
C GLU A 160 -2.68 0.17 12.50
N ALA A 161 -2.91 -0.45 13.65
CA ALA A 161 -2.42 -1.79 13.92
C ALA A 161 -3.40 -2.58 14.77
N GLY A 162 -3.45 -3.89 14.54
CA GLY A 162 -4.30 -4.82 15.28
C GLY A 162 -3.56 -6.12 15.55
N ARG A 163 -4.04 -6.86 16.54
CA ARG A 163 -3.57 -8.20 16.86
C ARG A 163 -4.75 -9.14 16.99
N ILE A 164 -4.59 -10.36 16.51
CA ILE A 164 -5.60 -11.42 16.61
C ILE A 164 -4.90 -12.75 16.80
N ARG A 165 -5.53 -13.64 17.56
CA ARG A 165 -5.13 -15.04 17.64
C ARG A 165 -5.96 -15.86 16.66
N THR A 166 -5.30 -16.50 15.70
CA THR A 166 -5.95 -17.25 14.62
C THR A 166 -5.69 -18.74 14.80
N PRO A 167 -6.72 -19.60 14.86
CA PRO A 167 -6.54 -21.05 14.91
C PRO A 167 -5.85 -21.60 13.66
N ILE A 168 -4.97 -22.58 13.86
CA ILE A 168 -4.34 -23.36 12.80
C ILE A 168 -4.90 -24.78 12.87
N LYS A 169 -5.36 -25.32 11.74
CA LYS A 169 -5.80 -26.72 11.62
C LYS A 169 -5.03 -27.37 10.48
N LYS A 170 -4.30 -28.45 10.80
CA LYS A 170 -3.46 -29.17 9.83
C LYS A 170 -2.44 -28.23 9.14
N GLY A 171 -1.84 -27.34 9.92
CA GLY A 171 -0.78 -26.43 9.45
C GLY A 171 -1.25 -25.18 8.71
N VAL A 172 -2.57 -24.97 8.53
CA VAL A 172 -3.12 -23.78 7.85
C VAL A 172 -4.23 -23.13 8.68
N GLY A 173 -4.27 -21.79 8.64
CA GLY A 173 -5.35 -20.95 9.16
C GLY A 173 -5.63 -19.78 8.21
N ALA A 174 -6.80 -19.17 8.35
CA ALA A 174 -7.16 -17.95 7.64
C ALA A 174 -8.03 -17.08 8.56
N ALA A 175 -7.88 -15.77 8.45
CA ALA A 175 -8.64 -14.83 9.24
C ALA A 175 -8.73 -13.46 8.54
N ARG A 176 -9.61 -12.63 9.08
CA ARG A 176 -9.78 -11.23 8.70
C ARG A 176 -9.50 -10.36 9.92
N MET A 177 -8.58 -9.41 9.78
CA MET A 177 -8.37 -8.34 10.75
C MET A 177 -9.28 -7.16 10.40
N GLN A 178 -9.92 -6.56 11.40
CA GLN A 178 -10.67 -5.33 11.22
C GLN A 178 -9.99 -4.19 11.97
N LEU A 179 -9.44 -3.23 11.22
CA LEU A 179 -8.84 -2.02 11.78
C LEU A 179 -9.81 -0.86 11.61
N MET A 180 -10.18 -0.21 12.70
CA MET A 180 -11.01 0.98 12.66
C MET A 180 -10.14 2.22 12.49
N VAL A 181 -10.36 2.96 11.42
CA VAL A 181 -9.72 4.24 11.14
C VAL A 181 -10.66 5.35 11.60
N PHE A 182 -10.24 6.12 12.61
CA PHE A 182 -10.98 7.30 13.08
C PHE A 182 -10.15 8.57 12.86
N PRO A 183 -10.47 9.38 11.83
CA PRO A 183 -9.74 10.61 11.57
C PRO A 183 -9.96 11.65 12.68
N LEU A 184 -9.05 11.73 13.65
CA LEU A 184 -9.05 12.72 14.72
C LEU A 184 -8.41 14.03 14.25
N THR A 185 -9.07 14.73 13.32
CA THR A 185 -8.57 15.99 12.78
C THR A 185 -9.64 17.09 12.81
N LYS A 186 -9.20 18.35 12.93
CA LYS A 186 -10.10 19.51 12.86
C LYS A 186 -10.54 19.83 11.43
N VAL A 187 -9.78 19.35 10.44
CA VAL A 187 -10.05 19.55 9.02
C VAL A 187 -10.91 18.41 8.51
N MET A 188 -11.84 18.73 7.63
CA MET A 188 -12.70 17.71 7.02
C MET A 188 -11.85 16.74 6.18
N VAL A 189 -12.05 15.44 6.37
CA VAL A 189 -11.44 14.40 5.53
C VAL A 189 -12.36 14.14 4.34
N GLU A 190 -11.86 14.38 3.13
CA GLU A 190 -12.61 14.17 1.88
C GLU A 190 -12.56 12.71 1.44
N LYS A 191 -11.40 12.06 1.62
CA LYS A 191 -11.17 10.67 1.22
C LYS A 191 -10.13 10.01 2.14
N VAL A 192 -10.24 8.69 2.30
CA VAL A 192 -9.20 7.86 2.92
C VAL A 192 -8.73 6.83 1.90
N THR A 193 -7.42 6.62 1.78
CA THR A 193 -6.83 5.61 0.89
C THR A 193 -5.88 4.72 1.67
N VAL A 194 -5.95 3.40 1.46
CA VAL A 194 -4.93 2.48 1.95
C VAL A 194 -3.71 2.59 1.04
N VAL A 195 -2.54 2.78 1.63
CA VAL A 195 -1.25 2.81 0.93
C VAL A 195 -0.56 1.49 1.06
N ASP A 196 -0.48 0.98 2.30
CA ASP A 196 0.19 -0.26 2.63
C ASP A 196 -0.55 -1.00 3.74
N TYR A 197 -0.38 -2.32 3.77
CA TYR A 197 -0.85 -3.18 4.85
C TYR A 197 -0.06 -4.49 4.85
N ARG A 198 0.19 -5.01 6.06
CA ARG A 198 0.91 -6.27 6.24
C ARG A 198 0.48 -6.97 7.51
N CYS A 199 0.39 -8.28 7.45
CA CYS A 199 0.22 -9.14 8.62
C CYS A 199 1.49 -9.98 8.84
N ILE A 200 1.95 -10.06 10.09
CA ILE A 200 3.08 -10.86 10.52
C ILE A 200 2.64 -11.78 11.65
N ALA A 201 3.05 -13.04 11.59
CA ALA A 201 2.93 -13.94 12.73
C ALA A 201 4.00 -13.55 13.77
N GLN A 202 3.63 -13.48 15.03
CA GLN A 202 4.54 -13.29 16.15
C GLN A 202 4.84 -14.64 16.78
N ASP A 203 6.09 -14.87 17.19
CA ASP A 203 6.40 -15.99 18.07
C ASP A 203 5.71 -15.77 19.42
N SER A 204 5.06 -16.83 19.92
CA SER A 204 4.37 -16.85 21.21
C SER A 204 5.33 -16.84 22.39
#